data_AF-A0A1M5M0E5-F1
#
_entry.id   AF-A0A1M5M0E5-F1
#
_cell.length_a   1.000
_cell.length_b   1.000
_cell.length_c   1.000
_cell.angle_alpha   90.00
_cell.angle_beta   90.00
_cell.angle_gamma   90.00
#
_symmetry.space_group_name_H-M   'P 1'
#
loop_
_entity.id
_entity.type
_entity.pdbx_description
1 polymer ?
#
loop_
_entity_poly.entity_id
_entity_poly.type
_entity_poly.pdbx_seq_one_letter_code
_entity_poly.pdbx_strand_id
1 'polypeptide(L)'
;MKKHLLLSAIAVISIISCNSEGTAVNTVQSMKTPQMENYDKAFKSLGDPQNRPTEEEKKSNTSELSDRRKALLVPACKELIISSGVTEAELMRKTGGDMSQIIVWATNIYMQKSDEIRKNLKSE
;
A
#
# COMPACT_ATOMS: atom_id res chain seq x y z
N MET A 1 -40.04 -50.78 -29.38
CA MET A 1 -38.81 -51.46 -28.92
C MET A 1 -37.60 -50.59 -29.27
N LYS A 2 -36.77 -50.28 -28.27
CA LYS A 2 -35.31 -50.00 -28.37
C LYS A 2 -34.91 -48.67 -29.05
N LYS A 3 -34.00 -47.83 -28.56
CA LYS A 3 -33.13 -47.81 -27.37
C LYS A 3 -32.58 -46.38 -27.25
N HIS A 4 -32.40 -45.94 -26.01
CA HIS A 4 -31.67 -44.74 -25.59
C HIS A 4 -30.28 -44.65 -26.22
N LEU A 5 -29.79 -43.43 -26.46
CA LEU A 5 -28.64 -42.89 -25.73
C LEU A 5 -28.33 -41.46 -26.18
N LEU A 6 -28.94 -40.52 -25.46
CA LEU A 6 -28.31 -39.26 -25.08
C LEU A 6 -26.98 -39.58 -24.37
N LEU A 7 -25.88 -38.93 -24.74
CA LEU A 7 -24.83 -38.39 -23.85
C LEU A 7 -23.66 -37.89 -24.71
N SER A 8 -23.74 -36.66 -25.18
CA SER A 8 -22.57 -35.87 -25.57
C SER A 8 -22.75 -34.47 -25.03
N ALA A 9 -22.48 -34.31 -23.74
CA ALA A 9 -22.35 -33.01 -23.07
C ALA A 9 -21.89 -33.27 -21.63
N ILE A 10 -20.64 -33.69 -21.43
CA ILE A 10 -20.03 -33.66 -20.10
C ILE A 10 -18.71 -32.89 -20.19
N ALA A 11 -18.78 -31.70 -19.58
CA ALA A 11 -17.72 -30.99 -18.88
C ALA A 11 -16.54 -30.46 -19.70
N VAL A 12 -16.77 -29.35 -20.40
CA VAL A 12 -15.77 -28.29 -20.56
C VAL A 12 -16.18 -27.09 -19.71
N ILE A 13 -16.20 -27.22 -18.38
CA ILE A 13 -16.31 -26.06 -17.48
C ILE A 13 -15.45 -26.33 -16.24
N SER A 14 -14.13 -26.22 -16.40
CA SER A 14 -13.20 -26.26 -15.25
C SER A 14 -12.02 -25.29 -15.44
N ILE A 15 -12.26 -24.05 -15.88
CA ILE A 15 -11.18 -23.04 -15.97
C ILE A 15 -11.55 -21.60 -15.59
N ILE A 16 -12.68 -21.35 -14.90
CA ILE A 16 -13.03 -19.98 -14.47
C ILE A 16 -12.41 -19.60 -13.10
N SER A 17 -11.81 -20.55 -12.38
CA SER A 17 -11.15 -20.23 -11.10
C SER A 17 -9.69 -19.85 -11.33
N CYS A 18 -9.43 -18.56 -11.57
CA CYS A 18 -8.16 -17.85 -11.27
C CYS A 18 -8.21 -16.35 -11.65
N ASN A 19 -9.27 -15.86 -12.31
CA ASN A 19 -9.31 -14.46 -12.79
C ASN A 19 -9.84 -13.43 -11.76
N SER A 20 -10.31 -13.86 -10.59
CA SER A 20 -10.90 -12.97 -9.57
C SER A 20 -9.88 -12.19 -8.73
N GLU A 21 -8.61 -12.62 -8.67
CA GLU A 21 -7.58 -11.93 -7.90
C GLU A 21 -7.20 -10.57 -8.51
N GLY A 22 -7.21 -10.45 -9.85
CA GLY A 22 -6.87 -9.21 -10.56
C GLY A 22 -7.94 -8.11 -10.44
N THR A 23 -9.22 -8.47 -10.40
CA THR A 23 -10.31 -7.49 -10.32
C THR A 23 -10.38 -6.85 -8.93
N ALA A 24 -10.23 -7.64 -7.86
CA ALA A 24 -10.27 -7.12 -6.48
C ALA A 24 -9.11 -6.16 -6.17
N VAL A 25 -7.90 -6.43 -6.68
CA VAL A 25 -6.72 -5.57 -6.49
C VAL A 25 -6.88 -4.23 -7.22
N ASN A 26 -7.42 -4.25 -8.44
CA ASN A 26 -7.66 -3.02 -9.21
C ASN A 26 -8.72 -2.12 -8.55
N THR A 27 -9.77 -2.71 -7.97
CA THR A 27 -10.79 -1.94 -7.26
C THR A 27 -10.23 -1.25 -6.01
N VAL A 28 -9.45 -1.96 -5.17
CA VAL A 28 -8.80 -1.35 -3.99
C VAL A 28 -7.88 -0.20 -4.37
N GLN A 29 -7.10 -0.36 -5.45
CA GLN A 29 -6.19 0.69 -5.91
C GLN A 29 -6.94 1.95 -6.36
N SER A 30 -8.09 1.81 -7.05
CA SER A 30 -8.90 2.95 -7.51
C SER A 30 -9.55 3.77 -6.38
N MET A 31 -9.67 3.20 -5.18
CA MET A 31 -10.27 3.87 -4.01
C MET A 31 -9.25 4.63 -3.16
N LYS A 32 -7.95 4.56 -3.50
CA LYS A 32 -6.91 5.29 -2.77
C LYS A 32 -7.03 6.79 -3.04
N THR A 33 -6.78 7.58 -2.00
CA THR A 33 -6.64 9.03 -2.14
C THR A 33 -5.30 9.38 -2.81
N PRO A 34 -5.17 10.55 -3.46
CA PRO A 34 -3.90 11.01 -4.02
C PRO A 34 -2.73 10.98 -3.01
N GLN A 35 -2.99 11.28 -1.74
CA GLN A 35 -1.98 11.26 -0.69
C GLN A 35 -1.52 9.83 -0.35
N MET A 36 -2.42 8.85 -0.41
CA MET A 36 -2.04 7.43 -0.28
C MET A 36 -1.21 6.96 -1.48
N GLU A 37 -1.51 7.44 -2.68
CA GLU A 37 -0.69 7.15 -3.86
C GLU A 37 0.69 7.80 -3.79
N ASN A 38 0.77 9.05 -3.34
CA ASN A 38 2.04 9.74 -3.12
C ASN A 38 2.90 9.03 -2.08
N TYR A 39 2.27 8.58 -0.99
CA TYR A 39 2.90 7.72 0.01
C TYR A 39 3.45 6.43 -0.62
N ASP A 40 2.65 5.70 -1.41
CA ASP A 40 3.10 4.49 -2.10
C ASP A 40 4.28 4.76 -3.04
N LYS A 41 4.22 5.86 -3.80
CA LYS A 41 5.29 6.28 -4.73
C LYS A 41 6.58 6.60 -3.98
N ALA A 42 6.51 7.32 -2.87
CA ALA A 42 7.68 7.64 -2.05
C ALA A 42 8.37 6.37 -1.54
N PHE A 43 7.62 5.39 -1.02
CA PHE A 43 8.20 4.13 -0.56
C PHE A 43 8.78 3.30 -1.70
N LYS A 44 8.12 3.24 -2.86
CA LYS A 44 8.66 2.57 -4.05
C LYS A 44 9.96 3.21 -4.53
N SER A 45 10.07 4.54 -4.43
CA SER A 45 11.28 5.26 -4.86
C SER A 45 12.54 4.87 -4.11
N LEU A 46 12.43 4.27 -2.90
CA LEU A 46 13.59 3.73 -2.18
C LEU A 46 14.32 2.61 -2.93
N GLY A 47 13.66 1.97 -3.90
CA GLY A 47 14.23 0.96 -4.78
C GLY A 47 14.99 1.54 -5.98
N ASP A 48 14.78 2.82 -6.30
CA ASP A 48 15.42 3.50 -7.42
C ASP A 48 16.94 3.50 -7.23
N PRO A 49 17.74 3.33 -8.29
CA PRO A 49 19.21 3.24 -8.17
C PRO A 49 19.85 4.36 -7.36
N GLN A 50 19.36 5.59 -7.48
CA GLN A 50 19.84 6.78 -6.77
C GLN A 50 19.45 6.83 -5.26
N ASN A 51 18.42 6.09 -4.86
CA ASN A 51 17.87 6.09 -3.50
C ASN A 51 18.24 4.82 -2.72
N ARG A 52 18.94 3.89 -3.36
CA ARG A 52 19.49 2.70 -2.71
C ARG A 52 20.47 3.10 -1.59
N PRO A 53 20.67 2.22 -0.60
CA PRO A 53 21.72 2.41 0.40
C PRO A 53 23.09 2.62 -0.26
N THR A 54 23.80 3.64 0.19
CA THR A 54 25.24 3.83 -0.05
C THR A 54 26.05 2.77 0.69
N GLU A 55 27.33 2.62 0.36
CA GLU A 55 28.20 1.64 1.02
C GLU A 55 28.37 1.95 2.52
N GLU A 56 28.38 3.22 2.88
CA GLU A 56 28.43 3.70 4.27
C GLU A 56 27.14 3.32 5.01
N GLU A 57 25.98 3.54 4.39
CA GLU A 57 24.67 3.18 4.97
C GLU A 57 24.53 1.65 5.13
N LYS A 58 25.06 0.85 4.20
CA LYS A 58 25.06 -0.62 4.28
C LYS A 58 25.94 -1.17 5.41
N LYS A 59 27.02 -0.47 5.75
CA LYS A 59 27.93 -0.86 6.84
C LYS A 59 27.39 -0.49 8.21
N SER A 60 26.31 0.29 8.28
CA SER A 60 25.65 0.56 9.55
C SER A 60 25.06 -0.76 10.09
N ASN A 61 25.39 -1.12 11.34
CA ASN A 61 24.90 -2.35 11.98
C ASN A 61 23.43 -2.22 12.44
N THR A 62 22.61 -1.48 11.71
CA THR A 62 21.20 -1.24 12.02
C THR A 62 20.33 -1.66 10.85
N SER A 63 19.14 -2.20 11.17
CA SER A 63 18.09 -2.49 10.19
C SER A 63 17.26 -1.25 9.83
N GLU A 64 17.51 -0.11 10.47
CA GLU A 64 16.79 1.13 10.23
C GLU A 64 17.23 1.80 8.92
N LEU A 65 16.31 2.53 8.29
CA LEU A 65 16.65 3.42 7.18
C LEU A 65 17.62 4.51 7.67
N SER A 66 18.56 4.90 6.81
CA SER A 66 19.39 6.07 7.08
C SER A 66 18.56 7.35 7.07
N ASP A 67 19.07 8.41 7.71
CA ASP A 67 18.39 9.71 7.76
C ASP A 67 18.13 10.29 6.37
N ARG A 68 19.07 10.14 5.43
CA ARG A 68 18.87 10.52 4.03
C ARG A 68 17.68 9.81 3.40
N ARG A 69 17.56 8.49 3.62
CA ARG A 69 16.46 7.70 3.05
C ARG A 69 15.13 8.00 3.74
N LYS A 70 15.13 8.26 5.05
CA LYS A 70 13.93 8.76 5.77
C LYS A 70 13.48 10.11 5.21
N ALA A 71 14.39 11.03 4.94
CA ALA A 71 14.07 12.35 4.40
C ALA A 71 13.35 12.29 3.05
N LEU A 72 13.59 11.26 2.22
CA LEU A 72 12.84 11.02 0.98
C LEU A 72 11.36 10.68 1.23
N LEU A 73 11.03 10.09 2.38
CA LEU A 73 9.68 9.66 2.73
C LEU A 73 8.89 10.74 3.46
N VAL A 74 9.56 11.58 4.25
CA VAL A 74 8.93 12.55 5.17
C VAL A 74 7.91 13.47 4.48
N PRO A 75 8.15 14.06 3.30
CA PRO A 75 7.17 14.93 2.65
C PRO A 75 5.84 14.23 2.39
N ALA A 76 5.87 13.05 1.77
CA ALA A 76 4.66 12.28 1.48
C ALA A 76 3.98 11.76 2.76
N CYS A 77 4.77 11.43 3.79
CA CYS A 77 4.23 11.04 5.10
C CYS A 77 3.48 12.20 5.77
N LYS A 78 4.05 13.41 5.76
CA LYS A 78 3.38 14.61 6.29
C LYS A 78 2.10 14.92 5.54
N GLU A 79 2.11 14.90 4.21
CA GLU A 79 0.91 15.09 3.39
C GLU A 79 -0.21 14.12 3.76
N LEU A 80 0.12 12.83 3.93
CA LEU A 80 -0.84 11.81 4.32
C LEU A 80 -1.41 12.09 5.72
N ILE A 81 -0.57 12.42 6.70
CA ILE A 81 -1.01 12.76 8.05
C ILE A 81 -1.95 13.98 8.01
N ILE A 82 -1.58 15.04 7.32
CA ILE A 82 -2.38 16.26 7.23
C ILE A 82 -3.72 15.99 6.55
N SER A 83 -3.75 15.15 5.51
CA SER A 83 -4.99 14.75 4.83
C SER A 83 -5.97 13.97 5.72
N SER A 84 -5.55 13.48 6.89
CA SER A 84 -6.42 12.87 7.89
C SER A 84 -7.13 13.89 8.79
N GLY A 85 -6.89 15.19 8.60
CA GLY A 85 -7.44 16.29 9.41
C GLY A 85 -6.51 16.80 10.51
N VAL A 86 -5.28 16.28 10.58
CA VAL A 86 -4.25 16.73 11.53
C VAL A 86 -3.61 18.02 11.03
N THR A 87 -3.38 18.99 11.92
CA THR A 87 -2.68 20.24 11.57
C THR A 87 -1.16 20.05 11.59
N GLU A 88 -0.40 20.84 10.81
CA GLU A 88 1.07 20.81 10.86
C GLU A 88 1.59 21.09 12.29
N ALA A 89 0.95 22.00 13.02
CA ALA A 89 1.32 22.29 14.40
C ALA A 89 1.14 21.08 15.33
N GLU A 90 0.04 20.34 15.19
CA GLU A 90 -0.16 19.11 15.96
C GLU A 90 0.82 18.01 15.56
N LEU A 91 1.07 17.85 14.25
CA LEU A 91 2.05 16.93 13.71
C LEU A 91 3.41 17.18 14.36
N MET A 92 3.91 18.42 14.27
CA MET A 92 5.22 18.80 14.82
C MET A 92 5.27 18.65 16.34
N ARG A 93 4.19 18.98 17.05
CA ARG A 93 4.12 18.80 18.51
C ARG A 93 4.18 17.33 18.92
N LYS A 94 3.50 16.43 18.19
CA LYS A 94 3.44 15.00 18.54
C LYS A 94 4.70 14.24 18.16
N THR A 95 5.34 14.59 17.05
CA THR A 95 6.54 13.89 16.58
C THR A 95 7.84 14.55 17.02
N GLY A 96 7.79 15.79 17.50
CA GLY A 96 8.99 16.60 17.73
C GLY A 96 9.80 16.89 16.46
N GLY A 97 9.22 16.64 15.28
CA GLY A 97 9.94 16.69 14.01
C GLY A 97 10.78 15.44 13.72
N ASP A 98 10.73 14.40 14.56
CA ASP A 98 11.46 13.16 14.32
C ASP A 98 10.95 12.42 13.09
N MET A 99 11.85 12.12 12.15
CA MET A 99 11.49 11.52 10.87
C MET A 99 10.93 10.12 11.04
N SER A 100 11.48 9.32 11.95
CA SER A 100 11.01 7.96 12.20
C SER A 100 9.59 7.97 12.78
N GLN A 101 9.30 8.87 13.73
CA GLN A 101 7.96 9.03 14.29
C GLN A 101 6.94 9.52 13.26
N ILE A 102 7.33 10.46 12.39
CA ILE A 102 6.49 10.92 11.27
C ILE A 102 6.16 9.74 10.33
N ILE A 103 7.16 8.94 9.95
CA ILE A 103 6.98 7.78 9.07
C ILE A 103 6.05 6.76 9.72
N VAL A 104 6.28 6.38 10.99
CA VAL A 104 5.45 5.42 11.73
C VAL A 104 3.99 5.88 11.82
N TRP A 105 3.75 7.15 12.12
CA TRP A 105 2.39 7.67 12.20
C TRP A 105 1.69 7.65 10.83
N ALA A 106 2.38 8.08 9.77
CA ALA A 106 1.84 7.99 8.41
C ALA A 106 1.53 6.54 8.02
N THR A 107 2.38 5.57 8.37
CA THR A 107 2.11 4.14 8.15
C THR A 107 0.83 3.68 8.86
N ASN A 108 0.62 4.08 10.12
CA ASN A 108 -0.59 3.74 10.86
C ASN A 108 -1.86 4.29 10.19
N ILE A 109 -1.82 5.55 9.73
CA ILE A 109 -2.94 6.16 8.99
C ILE A 109 -3.19 5.43 7.67
N TYR A 110 -2.11 5.10 6.93
CA TYR A 110 -2.22 4.36 5.68
C TYR A 110 -2.91 3.00 5.89
N MET A 111 -2.51 2.26 6.93
CA MET A 111 -3.09 0.96 7.26
C MET A 111 -4.58 1.08 7.62
N GLN A 112 -4.95 2.05 8.45
CA GLN A 112 -6.35 2.32 8.82
C GLN A 112 -7.21 2.61 7.59
N LYS A 113 -6.77 3.55 6.73
CA LYS A 113 -7.49 3.89 5.49
C LYS A 113 -7.59 2.70 4.53
N SER A 114 -6.53 1.91 4.41
CA SER A 114 -6.54 0.70 3.58
C SER A 114 -7.52 -0.35 4.10
N ASP A 115 -7.64 -0.50 5.41
CA ASP A 115 -8.60 -1.41 6.03
C ASP A 115 -10.04 -0.93 5.88
N GLU A 116 -10.29 0.37 5.97
CA GLU A 116 -11.60 0.98 5.69
C GLU A 116 -12.03 0.71 4.24
N ILE A 117 -11.14 0.93 3.26
CA ILE A 117 -11.41 0.61 1.85
C ILE A 117 -11.80 -0.86 1.69
N ARG A 118 -11.04 -1.79 2.30
CA ARG A 118 -11.33 -3.23 2.24
C ARG A 118 -12.64 -3.61 2.90
N LYS A 119 -13.02 -2.95 4.00
CA LYS A 119 -14.30 -3.18 4.69
C LYS A 119 -15.47 -2.73 3.83
N ASN A 120 -15.38 -1.54 3.25
CA ASN A 120 -16.43 -1.01 2.37
C ASN A 120 -16.69 -1.94 1.17
N LEU A 121 -15.63 -2.47 0.57
CA LEU A 121 -15.73 -3.45 -0.54
C LEU A 121 -16.36 -4.80 -0.16
N LYS A 122 -16.34 -5.18 1.13
CA LYS A 122 -16.99 -6.41 1.62
C LYS A 122 -18.44 -6.18 2.03
N SER A 123 -18.85 -4.93 2.20
CA SER A 123 -20.20 -4.53 2.61
C SER A 123 -21.10 -4.15 1.42
N GLU A 124 -20.51 -4.00 0.23
CA GLU A 124 -21.22 -3.97 -1.07
C GLU A 124 -21.45 -5.39 -1.61
#